data_AF-A0AAV2MZD7-F1
#
_entry.id   AF-A0AAV2MZD7-F1
#
_cell.length_a   1.000
_cell.length_b   1.000
_cell.length_c   1.000
_cell.angle_alpha   90.00
_cell.angle_beta   90.00
_cell.angle_gamma   90.00
#
_symmetry.space_group_name_H-M   'P 1'
#
loop_
_entity.id
_entity.type
_entity.pdbx_description
1 polymer ?
#
loop_
_entity_poly.entity_id
_entity_poly.type
_entity_poly.pdbx_seq_one_letter_code
_entity_poly.pdbx_strand_id
1 'polypeptide(L)'
;MIRMRMSDVVVIFIDDSDEEEQLDNNIIEVLEDSDYGSDSDDECVEETHRELGRAEIVSMDQLKKMCIIYFYYETHDYFKFCTTCFFGMVDSLLRARARAVRRHETACFGMILGKYCNQCR
;
A
#
# COMPACT_ATOMS: atom_id res chain seq x y z
N MET A 1 -49.07 -21.96 9.96
CA MET A 1 -48.84 -20.62 9.35
C MET A 1 -47.82 -19.90 10.21
N ILE A 2 -46.56 -19.81 9.75
CA ILE A 2 -45.59 -18.70 9.88
C ILE A 2 -44.49 -19.03 8.86
N ARG A 3 -44.22 -18.05 8.01
CA ARG A 3 -43.22 -18.01 6.93
C ARG A 3 -42.00 -17.28 7.48
N MET A 4 -40.78 -17.69 7.13
CA MET A 4 -39.68 -16.82 6.67
C MET A 4 -38.47 -17.66 6.24
N ARG A 5 -37.74 -17.16 5.24
CA ARG A 5 -36.82 -17.86 4.32
C ARG A 5 -35.35 -17.48 4.58
N MET A 6 -34.43 -18.39 4.18
CA MET A 6 -33.14 -18.20 3.45
C MET A 6 -32.16 -17.12 3.96
N SER A 7 -30.88 -17.36 4.24
CA SER A 7 -29.95 -18.43 3.84
C SER A 7 -28.80 -18.47 4.88
N ASP A 8 -28.56 -19.63 5.48
CA ASP A 8 -27.56 -19.80 6.54
C ASP A 8 -26.26 -20.43 6.01
N VAL A 9 -25.15 -19.72 6.26
CA VAL A 9 -23.82 -20.18 6.70
C VAL A 9 -23.40 -21.60 6.26
N VAL A 10 -22.45 -21.67 5.32
CA VAL A 10 -21.76 -22.93 4.98
C VAL A 10 -20.75 -23.24 6.08
N VAL A 11 -21.12 -24.17 6.96
CA VAL A 11 -20.24 -24.80 7.94
C VAL A 11 -19.47 -25.91 7.22
N ILE A 12 -18.14 -25.78 7.13
CA ILE A 12 -17.28 -26.82 6.55
C ILE A 12 -17.04 -27.88 7.63
N PHE A 13 -17.61 -29.06 7.44
CA PHE A 13 -17.29 -30.25 8.23
C PHE A 13 -16.06 -30.91 7.60
N ILE A 14 -14.99 -31.07 8.38
CA ILE A 14 -13.84 -31.91 8.01
C ILE A 14 -14.13 -33.28 8.61
N ASP A 15 -14.39 -34.25 7.75
CA ASP A 15 -14.60 -35.66 8.11
C ASP A 15 -13.30 -36.43 7.80
N ASP A 16 -12.66 -36.96 8.84
CA ASP A 16 -11.42 -37.75 8.75
C ASP A 16 -11.77 -39.20 8.35
N SER A 17 -12.00 -39.41 7.05
CA SER A 17 -12.12 -40.76 6.47
C SER A 17 -11.18 -40.90 5.28
N ASP A 18 -10.10 -41.67 5.49
CA ASP A 18 -9.16 -42.15 4.47
C ASP A 18 -9.90 -42.93 3.38
N GLU A 19 -9.99 -42.39 2.16
CA GLU A 19 -10.03 -43.17 0.91
C GLU A 19 -9.25 -42.43 -0.19
N GLU A 20 -8.31 -43.14 -0.82
CA GLU A 20 -7.42 -42.66 -1.87
C GLU A 20 -8.15 -42.42 -3.21
N GLU A 21 -7.43 -41.77 -4.15
CA GLU A 21 -7.66 -41.66 -5.60
C GLU A 21 -8.27 -40.34 -6.13
N GLN A 22 -7.41 -39.43 -6.62
CA GLN A 22 -7.19 -39.20 -8.07
C GLN A 22 -6.26 -37.99 -8.28
N LEU A 23 -5.04 -38.30 -8.73
CA LEU A 23 -3.97 -37.36 -9.04
C LEU A 23 -4.10 -36.96 -10.51
N ASP A 24 -4.97 -36.00 -10.80
CA ASP A 24 -5.15 -35.48 -12.16
C ASP A 24 -4.43 -34.13 -12.34
N ASN A 25 -3.20 -34.26 -12.84
CA ASN A 25 -2.54 -33.41 -13.83
C ASN A 25 -3.10 -31.98 -14.03
N ASN A 26 -2.56 -31.01 -13.27
CA ASN A 26 -2.43 -29.64 -13.79
C ASN A 26 -0.95 -29.36 -14.03
N ILE A 27 -0.56 -29.56 -15.29
CA ILE A 27 0.70 -29.10 -15.86
C ILE A 27 0.78 -27.59 -15.61
N ILE A 28 1.72 -27.15 -14.77
CA ILE A 28 2.07 -25.74 -14.64
C ILE A 28 2.80 -25.37 -15.93
N GLU A 29 2.06 -24.78 -16.86
CA GLU A 29 2.63 -24.18 -18.06
C GLU A 29 3.47 -22.97 -17.60
N VAL A 30 4.79 -23.13 -17.66
CA VAL A 30 5.75 -22.06 -17.36
C VAL A 30 5.64 -21.05 -18.50
N LEU A 31 4.98 -19.92 -18.25
CA LEU A 31 4.90 -18.82 -19.21
C LEU A 31 6.32 -18.28 -19.44
N GLU A 32 6.75 -18.28 -20.69
CA GLU A 32 8.01 -17.73 -21.17
C GLU A 32 8.19 -16.28 -20.71
N ASP A 33 9.43 -15.96 -20.26
CA ASP A 33 9.85 -14.65 -19.78
C ASP A 33 9.47 -13.56 -20.79
N SER A 34 8.52 -12.70 -20.43
CA SER A 34 8.20 -11.52 -21.23
C SER A 34 9.36 -10.53 -21.13
N ASP A 35 10.02 -10.26 -22.25
CA ASP A 35 11.04 -9.21 -22.42
C ASP A 35 10.44 -7.80 -22.22
N TYR A 36 10.06 -7.49 -20.98
CA TYR A 36 9.58 -6.16 -20.60
C TYR A 36 10.78 -5.21 -20.51
N GLY A 37 11.19 -4.69 -21.67
CA GLY A 37 12.15 -3.59 -21.77
C GLY A 37 11.56 -2.32 -21.18
N SER A 38 11.78 -2.11 -19.89
CA SER A 38 11.42 -0.88 -19.20
C SER A 38 12.47 0.19 -19.50
N ASP A 39 12.47 0.72 -20.73
CA ASP A 39 13.11 1.99 -21.05
C ASP A 39 12.27 3.10 -20.41
N SER A 40 12.45 3.29 -19.10
CA SER A 40 11.92 4.47 -18.42
C SER A 40 12.90 5.61 -18.67
N ASP A 41 12.64 6.38 -19.71
CA ASP A 41 13.20 7.73 -19.83
C ASP A 41 12.81 8.49 -18.55
N ASP A 42 13.80 8.73 -17.69
CA ASP A 42 13.70 9.53 -16.46
C ASP A 42 13.47 11.02 -16.80
N GLU A 43 12.40 11.32 -17.53
CA GLU A 43 11.86 12.67 -17.59
C GLU A 43 11.26 12.97 -16.23
N CYS A 44 12.01 13.72 -15.41
CA CYS A 44 11.56 14.27 -14.14
C CYS A 44 10.31 15.14 -14.37
N VAL A 45 9.13 14.53 -14.36
CA VAL A 45 7.86 15.25 -14.37
C VAL A 45 7.81 16.06 -13.08
N GLU A 46 7.67 17.37 -13.21
CA GLU A 46 7.54 18.27 -12.07
C GLU A 46 6.18 17.98 -11.39
N GLU A 47 6.19 17.13 -10.37
CA GLU A 47 4.99 16.61 -9.75
C GLU A 47 4.27 17.69 -8.92
N THR A 48 3.08 18.09 -9.36
CA THR A 48 2.26 19.09 -8.66
C THR A 48 1.39 18.41 -7.60
N HIS A 49 1.68 18.70 -6.33
CA HIS A 49 0.83 18.28 -5.21
C HIS A 49 -0.47 19.10 -5.16
N ARG A 50 -1.61 18.45 -5.41
CA ARG A 50 -2.95 19.03 -5.16
C ARG A 50 -3.64 18.30 -4.02
N GLU A 51 -4.03 19.03 -2.99
CA GLU A 51 -4.91 18.49 -1.95
C GLU A 51 -6.35 18.40 -2.49
N LEU A 52 -6.96 17.21 -2.38
CA LEU A 52 -8.33 16.98 -2.80
C LEU A 52 -9.31 17.36 -1.69
N GLY A 53 -10.33 18.12 -2.06
CA GLY A 53 -11.45 18.45 -1.17
C GLY A 53 -12.36 17.25 -0.92
N ARG A 54 -13.15 17.32 0.15
CA ARG A 54 -14.08 16.24 0.54
C ARG A 54 -15.06 15.86 -0.59
N ALA A 55 -15.60 16.85 -1.30
CA ALA A 55 -16.53 16.60 -2.40
C ALA A 55 -15.89 15.80 -3.53
N GLU A 56 -14.64 16.12 -3.88
CA GLU A 56 -13.87 15.45 -4.93
C GLU A 56 -13.57 14.01 -4.54
N ILE A 57 -13.17 13.78 -3.28
CA ILE A 57 -12.96 12.44 -2.73
C ILE A 57 -14.25 11.63 -2.79
N VAL A 58 -15.41 12.21 -2.45
CA VAL A 58 -16.69 11.50 -2.48
C VAL A 58 -17.11 11.14 -3.91
N SER A 59 -16.86 12.03 -4.89
CA SER A 59 -17.17 11.78 -6.30
C SER A 59 -16.21 10.82 -7.01
N MET A 60 -15.09 10.47 -6.37
CA MET A 60 -14.09 9.59 -6.96
C MET A 60 -14.59 8.15 -7.03
N ASP A 61 -14.31 7.48 -8.15
CA ASP A 61 -14.50 6.04 -8.31
C ASP A 61 -13.86 5.27 -7.15
N GLN A 62 -14.64 4.41 -6.49
CA GLN A 62 -14.17 3.66 -5.33
C GLN A 62 -13.00 2.75 -5.67
N LEU A 63 -12.97 2.17 -6.87
CA LEU A 63 -11.89 1.28 -7.30
C LEU A 63 -10.55 2.01 -7.49
N LYS A 64 -10.59 3.34 -7.64
CA LYS A 64 -9.40 4.18 -7.83
C LYS A 64 -8.98 4.91 -6.56
N LYS A 65 -9.80 4.86 -5.51
CA LYS A 65 -9.54 5.56 -4.25
C LYS A 65 -8.58 4.75 -3.39
N MET A 66 -7.50 5.41 -2.99
CA MET A 66 -6.49 4.85 -2.11
C MET A 66 -6.35 5.72 -0.86
N CYS A 67 -6.06 5.06 0.26
CA CYS A 67 -5.78 5.69 1.54
C CYS A 67 -4.36 5.30 1.95
N ILE A 68 -3.52 6.29 2.23
CA ILE A 68 -2.15 6.08 2.66
C ILE A 68 -1.90 6.84 3.97
N ILE A 69 -1.24 6.17 4.90
CA ILE A 69 -0.79 6.75 6.16
C ILE A 69 0.72 6.81 6.11
N TYR A 70 1.26 8.02 6.10
CA TYR A 70 2.68 8.26 6.25
C TYR A 70 3.04 8.35 7.72
N PHE A 71 4.16 7.72 8.08
CA PHE A 71 4.79 7.84 9.37
C PHE A 71 6.28 8.08 9.20
N TYR A 72 6.77 9.23 9.63
CA TYR A 72 8.16 9.65 9.49
C TYR A 72 8.56 10.64 10.58
N TYR A 73 9.86 10.91 10.69
CA TYR A 73 10.40 11.95 11.56
C TYR A 73 10.84 13.15 10.73
N GLU A 74 10.47 14.35 11.16
CA GLU A 74 10.78 15.60 10.46
C GLU A 74 11.59 16.53 11.36
N THR A 75 12.69 17.08 10.85
CA THR A 75 13.48 18.10 11.54
C THR A 75 13.00 19.52 11.21
N HIS A 76 13.48 20.52 11.95
CA HIS A 76 13.19 21.93 11.67
C HIS A 76 13.59 22.38 10.26
N ASP A 77 14.61 21.75 9.67
CA ASP A 77 15.10 22.03 8.33
C ASP A 77 14.33 21.26 7.23
N TYR A 78 13.16 20.71 7.57
CA TYR A 78 12.28 19.94 6.66
C TYR A 78 12.88 18.62 6.11
N PHE A 79 13.96 18.11 6.72
CA PHE A 79 14.44 16.77 6.40
C PHE A 79 13.51 15.71 6.98
N LYS A 80 13.15 14.73 6.16
CA LYS A 80 12.29 13.60 6.49
C LYS A 80 13.13 12.33 6.60
N PHE A 81 12.92 11.61 7.69
CA PHE A 81 13.62 10.37 7.97
C PHE A 81 12.62 9.25 8.23
N CYS A 82 12.87 8.08 7.64
CA CYS A 82 12.22 6.86 8.12
C CYS A 82 12.70 6.52 9.53
N THR A 83 11.97 5.65 10.22
CA THR A 83 12.28 5.22 11.58
C THR A 83 13.73 4.74 11.72
N THR A 84 14.19 3.88 10.79
CA THR A 84 15.55 3.33 10.81
C THR A 84 16.62 4.43 10.71
N CYS A 85 16.51 5.31 9.71
CA CYS A 85 17.48 6.39 9.51
C CYS A 85 17.45 7.40 10.67
N PHE A 86 16.28 7.66 11.24
CA PHE A 86 16.14 8.55 12.39
C PHE A 86 16.91 8.05 13.60
N PHE A 87 16.77 6.77 13.94
CA PHE A 87 17.51 6.17 15.07
C PHE A 87 19.00 5.95 14.78
N GLY A 88 19.39 5.88 13.50
CA GLY A 88 20.79 5.82 13.08
C GLY A 88 21.53 7.17 13.13
N MET A 89 20.84 8.31 13.24
CA MET A 89 21.50 9.62 13.23
C MET A 89 22.40 9.83 14.46
N VAL A 90 23.69 10.07 14.24
CA VAL A 90 24.65 10.33 15.34
C VAL A 90 24.40 11.69 16.01
N ASP A 91 23.87 12.65 15.26
CA ASP A 91 23.60 14.00 15.77
C ASP A 91 22.41 14.02 16.73
N SER A 92 22.72 14.17 18.02
CA SER A 92 21.75 14.22 19.12
C SER A 92 20.94 15.52 19.13
N LEU A 93 21.49 16.63 18.63
CA LEU A 93 20.79 17.92 18.56
C LEU A 93 19.73 17.90 17.47
N LEU A 94 20.07 17.35 16.29
CA LEU A 94 19.10 17.13 15.21
C LEU A 94 17.98 16.19 15.67
N ARG A 95 18.33 15.12 16.40
CA ARG A 95 17.34 14.17 16.95
C ARG A 95 16.42 14.82 17.97
N ALA A 96 16.95 15.64 18.88
CA ALA A 96 16.17 16.33 19.91
C ALA A 96 15.20 17.37 19.35
N ARG A 97 15.49 17.89 18.15
CA ARG A 97 14.68 18.89 17.44
C ARG A 97 13.74 18.29 16.40
N ALA A 98 13.72 16.97 16.26
CA ALA A 98 12.83 16.30 15.34
C ALA A 98 11.47 16.02 16.00
N ARG A 99 10.42 16.01 15.17
CA ARG A 99 9.08 15.60 15.56
C ARG A 99 8.64 14.38 14.78
N ALA A 100 7.85 13.52 15.43
CA ALA A 100 7.14 12.45 14.73
C ALA A 100 5.95 13.05 13.97
N VAL A 101 5.83 12.70 12.69
CA VAL A 101 4.75 13.13 11.81
C VAL A 101 3.95 11.91 11.36
N ARG A 102 2.63 11.97 11.58
CA ARG A 102 1.67 11.04 11.02
C ARG A 102 0.72 11.81 10.11
N ARG A 103 0.73 11.50 8.81
CA ARG A 103 -0.13 12.17 7.83
C ARG A 103 -0.98 11.13 7.12
N HIS A 104 -2.29 11.36 7.10
CA HIS A 104 -3.25 10.54 6.38
C HIS A 104 -3.62 11.26 5.09
N GLU A 105 -3.41 10.62 3.95
CA GLU A 105 -3.78 11.14 2.64
C GLU A 105 -4.75 10.17 1.97
N THR A 106 -5.75 10.71 1.29
CA THR A 106 -6.71 9.92 0.50
C THR A 106 -6.78 10.55 -0.88
N ALA A 107 -6.43 9.79 -1.90
CA ALA A 107 -6.35 10.28 -3.27
C ALA A 107 -6.54 9.15 -4.29
N CYS A 108 -6.53 9.50 -5.57
CA CYS A 108 -6.45 8.54 -6.65
C CYS A 108 -5.06 7.87 -6.64
N PHE A 109 -4.96 6.59 -7.02
CA PHE A 109 -3.69 5.84 -7.03
C PHE A 109 -2.51 6.63 -7.64
N GLY A 110 -2.69 7.20 -8.85
CA GLY A 110 -1.63 7.95 -9.54
C GLY A 110 -1.31 9.34 -8.96
N MET A 111 -2.03 9.80 -7.94
CA MET A 111 -1.80 11.09 -7.27
C MET A 111 -1.09 10.94 -5.92
N ILE A 112 -0.87 9.71 -5.45
CA ILE A 112 -0.22 9.49 -4.17
C ILE A 112 1.30 9.53 -4.37
N LEU A 113 1.85 10.73 -4.20
CA LEU A 113 3.28 10.99 -4.25
C LEU A 113 3.89 10.63 -2.89
N GLY A 114 4.65 9.54 -2.89
CA GLY A 114 5.25 8.98 -1.68
C GLY A 114 6.13 9.98 -0.94
N LYS A 115 6.12 9.95 0.39
CA LYS A 115 7.15 10.63 1.18
C LYS A 115 8.41 9.78 1.16
N TYR A 116 9.52 10.36 0.72
CA TYR A 116 10.82 9.68 0.73
C TYR A 116 11.64 10.06 1.98
N CYS A 117 12.47 9.12 2.42
CA CYS A 117 13.47 9.37 3.43
C CYS A 117 14.69 10.01 2.76
N ASN A 118 15.22 11.10 3.31
CA ASN A 118 16.39 11.78 2.76
C ASN A 118 17.68 10.93 2.79
N GLN A 119 17.69 9.82 3.53
CA GLN A 119 18.85 8.94 3.71
C GLN A 119 18.66 7.56 3.07
N CYS A 120 17.44 7.21 2.63
CA CYS A 120 17.22 6.00 1.85
C CYS A 120 17.32 6.40 0.38
N ARG A 121 18.50 6.24 -0.20
CA ARG A 121 18.68 6.22 -1.66
C ARG A 121 18.75 4.77 -2.09
#